data_AF-A0A7X5N3D1-F1
#
_entry.id   AF-A0A7X5N3D1-F1
#
_cell.length_a   1.000
_cell.length_b   1.000
_cell.length_c   1.000
_cell.angle_alpha   90.00
_cell.angle_beta   90.00
_cell.angle_gamma   90.00
#
_symmetry.space_group_name_H-M   'P 1'
#
loop_
_entity.id
_entity.type
_entity.pdbx_description
1 polymer ?
#
loop_
_entity_poly.entity_id
_entity_poly.type
_entity_poly.pdbx_seq_one_letter_code
_entity_poly.pdbx_strand_id
1 'polypeptide(L)'
;DGLACFRRLEDAGHAHTTLDTGGGRAATEAAGARWVNVVLGNLKRAISGVYHAIAQGKYARRYLAEAAYRFNRRFRLREMLPRLATAMMRCKPCPEPVLHA
;
A
#
# COMPACT_ATOMS: atom_id res chain seq x y z
N ASP A 1 -8.33 13.39 -5.34
CA ASP A 1 -7.96 13.75 -6.71
C ASP A 1 -7.80 15.25 -6.96
N GLY A 2 -8.49 16.13 -6.23
CA GLY A 2 -8.40 17.58 -6.47
C GLY A 2 -7.06 18.27 -6.11
N LEU A 3 -5.97 17.53 -5.84
CA LEU A 3 -4.66 18.14 -5.58
C LEU A 3 -4.00 18.57 -6.90
N ALA A 4 -3.32 19.72 -6.88
CA ALA A 4 -2.71 20.30 -8.07
C ALA A 4 -1.68 19.37 -8.77
N CYS A 5 -1.06 18.45 -8.03
CA CYS A 5 -0.12 17.48 -8.58
C CYS A 5 -0.75 16.48 -9.56
N PHE A 6 -2.06 16.20 -9.46
CA PHE A 6 -2.72 15.25 -10.36
C PHE A 6 -3.11 15.87 -11.70
N ARG A 7 -3.26 17.20 -11.78
CA ARG A 7 -3.46 17.93 -13.05
C ARG A 7 -2.29 17.76 -14.02
N ARG A 8 -1.08 17.52 -13.50
CA ARG A 8 0.12 17.23 -14.31
C ARG A 8 0.01 15.94 -15.13
N LEU A 9 -0.93 15.05 -14.80
CA LEU A 9 -1.17 13.84 -15.57
C LEU A 9 -1.78 14.16 -16.94
N GLU A 10 -2.68 15.14 -17.00
CA GLU A 10 -3.26 15.62 -18.27
C GLU A 10 -2.19 16.32 -19.11
N ASP A 11 -1.34 17.14 -18.49
CA ASP A 11 -0.19 17.78 -19.15
C ASP A 11 0.78 16.73 -19.76
N ALA A 12 0.89 15.56 -19.15
CA ALA A 12 1.71 14.44 -19.63
C ALA A 12 0.99 13.55 -20.66
N GLY A 13 -0.21 13.92 -21.10
CA GLY A 13 -0.99 13.16 -22.08
C GLY A 13 -1.64 11.88 -21.53
N HIS A 14 -1.72 11.75 -20.20
CA HIS A 14 -2.40 10.63 -19.56
C HIS A 14 -3.86 10.99 -19.26
N ALA A 15 -4.78 10.10 -19.62
CA ALA A 15 -6.18 10.24 -19.25
C ALA A 15 -6.32 10.21 -17.72
N HIS A 16 -6.83 11.31 -17.16
CA HIS A 16 -7.11 11.43 -15.73
C HIS A 16 -8.61 11.70 -15.56
N THR A 17 -9.28 10.89 -14.72
CA THR A 17 -10.69 11.09 -14.39
C THR A 17 -10.78 11.56 -12.95
N THR A 18 -10.99 12.86 -12.78
CA THR A 18 -11.10 13.47 -11.45
C THR A 18 -12.41 13.05 -10.79
N LEU A 19 -12.30 12.37 -9.65
CA LEU A 19 -13.47 12.11 -8.80
C LEU A 19 -13.67 13.29 -7.85
N ASP A 20 -14.55 14.22 -8.24
CA ASP A 20 -15.01 15.27 -7.33
C ASP A 20 -16.06 14.68 -6.39
N THR A 21 -15.77 14.73 -5.09
CA THR A 21 -16.62 14.15 -4.05
C THR A 21 -16.72 15.16 -2.92
N GLY A 22 -17.90 15.27 -2.30
CA GLY A 22 -18.15 16.19 -1.18
C GLY A 22 -17.36 15.90 0.12
N GLY A 23 -16.32 15.07 0.05
CA GLY A 23 -15.50 14.66 1.18
C GLY A 23 -16.18 13.64 2.10
N GLY A 24 -15.50 13.32 3.20
CA GLY A 24 -16.02 12.45 4.25
C GLY A 24 -16.53 11.09 3.76
N ARG A 25 -17.69 10.67 4.25
CA ARG A 25 -18.30 9.39 3.87
C ARG A 25 -18.74 9.34 2.40
N ALA A 26 -19.22 10.45 1.84
CA ALA A 26 -19.63 10.50 0.44
C ALA A 26 -18.47 10.18 -0.52
N ALA A 27 -17.25 10.60 -0.18
CA ALA A 27 -16.05 10.23 -0.93
C ALA A 27 -15.76 8.72 -0.93
N THR A 28 -16.16 8.00 0.13
CA THR A 28 -15.99 6.54 0.22
C THR A 28 -17.04 5.75 -0.56
N GLU A 29 -18.15 6.39 -0.92
CA GLU A 29 -19.28 5.78 -1.65
C GLU A 29 -19.23 6.08 -3.16
N ALA A 30 -18.27 6.90 -3.60
CA ALA A 30 -18.05 7.18 -5.02
C ALA A 30 -17.77 5.89 -5.81
N ALA A 31 -18.59 5.60 -6.81
CA ALA A 31 -18.52 4.37 -7.60
C ALA A 31 -17.12 4.13 -8.21
N GLY A 32 -16.48 5.21 -8.70
CA GLY A 32 -15.12 5.16 -9.26
C GLY A 32 -14.01 4.84 -8.26
N ALA A 33 -14.26 5.05 -6.95
CA ALA A 33 -13.29 4.80 -5.87
C ALA A 33 -13.55 3.48 -5.13
N ARG A 34 -14.62 2.74 -5.45
CA ARG A 34 -15.03 1.54 -4.71
C ARG A 34 -13.90 0.51 -4.59
N TRP A 35 -13.19 0.24 -5.69
CA TRP A 35 -12.10 -0.73 -5.68
C TRP A 35 -10.93 -0.27 -4.81
N VAL A 36 -10.61 1.03 -4.80
CA VAL A 36 -9.58 1.61 -3.92
C VAL A 36 -9.97 1.41 -2.47
N ASN A 37 -11.23 1.68 -2.11
CA ASN A 37 -11.73 1.49 -0.75
C ASN A 37 -11.69 0.02 -0.33
N VAL A 38 -11.96 -0.92 -1.23
CA VAL A 38 -11.80 -2.36 -0.96
C VAL A 38 -10.33 -2.71 -0.71
N VAL A 39 -9.40 -2.21 -1.53
CA VAL A 39 -7.96 -2.44 -1.35
C VAL A 39 -7.48 -1.87 -0.01
N LEU A 40 -7.88 -0.63 0.33
CA LEU A 40 -7.53 0.01 1.59
C LEU A 40 -8.14 -0.69 2.80
N GLY A 41 -9.39 -1.15 2.69
CA GLY A 41 -10.05 -1.95 3.73
C GLY A 41 -9.33 -3.27 3.99
N ASN A 42 -8.92 -3.96 2.93
CA ASN A 42 -8.14 -5.19 3.02
C ASN A 42 -6.73 -4.93 3.59
N LEU A 43 -6.08 -3.84 3.19
CA LEU A 43 -4.80 -3.42 3.74
C LEU A 43 -4.89 -3.17 5.25
N LYS A 44 -5.91 -2.42 5.70
CA LYS A 44 -6.15 -2.15 7.13
C LYS A 44 -6.36 -3.46 7.89
N ARG A 45 -7.21 -4.36 7.38
CA ARG A 45 -7.45 -5.68 7.99
C ARG A 45 -6.19 -6.54 8.05
N ALA A 46 -5.38 -6.56 6.99
CA ALA A 46 -4.14 -7.33 6.95
C ALA A 46 -3.13 -6.82 7.99
N ILE A 47 -2.97 -5.51 8.12
CA ILE A 47 -2.06 -4.91 9.12
C ILE A 47 -2.60 -5.17 10.53
N SER A 48 -3.87 -4.84 10.81
CA SER A 48 -4.46 -5.02 12.14
C SER A 48 -4.57 -6.49 12.57
N GLY A 49 -4.66 -7.43 11.62
CA GLY A 49 -4.74 -8.86 11.93
C GLY A 49 -3.37 -9.48 12.25
N VAL A 50 -2.29 -8.96 11.69
CA VAL A 50 -0.92 -9.47 11.90
C VAL A 50 -0.25 -8.79 13.09
N TYR A 51 -0.45 -7.48 13.25
CA TYR A 51 0.19 -6.70 14.31
C TYR A 51 -0.84 -6.32 15.38
N HIS A 52 -0.65 -6.85 16.58
CA HIS A 52 -1.52 -6.56 17.73
C HIS A 52 -1.42 -5.10 18.21
N ALA A 53 -0.26 -4.46 17.98
CA ALA A 53 -0.05 -3.02 18.21
C ALA A 53 0.58 -2.38 16.97
N ILE A 54 -0.15 -1.44 16.35
CA ILE A 54 0.33 -0.73 15.16
C ILE A 54 1.13 0.52 15.60
N ALA A 55 2.45 0.39 15.68
CA ALA A 55 3.34 1.54 15.87
C ALA A 55 3.53 2.30 14.53
N GLN A 56 2.49 3.04 14.09
CA GLN A 56 2.47 3.71 12.79
C GLN A 56 3.67 4.64 12.59
N GLY A 57 4.02 5.46 13.60
CA GLY A 57 5.14 6.40 13.50
C GLY A 57 6.50 5.71 13.25
N LYS A 58 6.64 4.44 13.66
CA LYS A 58 7.90 3.69 13.61
C LYS A 58 7.96 2.72 12.43
N TYR A 59 6.88 1.98 12.19
CA TYR A 59 6.89 0.84 11.28
C TYR A 59 5.93 0.94 10.09
N ALA A 60 5.21 2.06 9.89
CA ALA A 60 4.24 2.20 8.82
C ALA A 60 4.81 1.85 7.43
N ARG A 61 6.03 2.30 7.12
CA ARG A 61 6.68 1.99 5.84
C ARG A 61 6.89 0.48 5.65
N ARG A 62 7.25 -0.24 6.72
CA ARG A 62 7.49 -1.69 6.66
C ARG A 62 6.20 -2.47 6.57
N TYR A 63 5.19 -2.08 7.36
CA TYR A 63 3.85 -2.68 7.30
C TYR A 63 3.25 -2.53 5.89
N LEU A 64 3.39 -1.36 5.28
CA LEU A 64 2.92 -1.11 3.92
C LEU A 64 3.72 -1.91 2.88
N ALA A 65 5.05 -1.95 3.00
CA ALA A 65 5.91 -2.70 2.09
C ALA A 65 5.60 -4.21 2.13
N GLU A 66 5.36 -4.76 3.32
CA GLU A 66 4.99 -6.16 3.51
C GLU A 66 3.61 -6.46 2.89
N ALA A 67 2.62 -5.61 3.14
CA ALA A 67 1.30 -5.77 2.55
C ALA A 67 1.33 -5.67 1.02
N ALA A 68 2.07 -4.71 0.47
CA ALA A 68 2.27 -4.57 -0.97
C ALA A 68 2.99 -5.80 -1.57
N TYR A 69 4.02 -6.31 -0.89
CA TYR A 69 4.75 -7.50 -1.30
C TYR A 69 3.83 -8.71 -1.45
N ARG A 70 2.92 -8.93 -0.49
CA ARG A 70 1.93 -10.02 -0.54
C ARG A 70 0.86 -9.77 -1.60
N PHE A 71 0.30 -8.56 -1.66
CA PHE A 71 -0.77 -8.21 -2.58
C PHE A 71 -0.36 -8.39 -4.05
N ASN A 72 0.86 -7.96 -4.41
CA ASN A 72 1.40 -8.08 -5.77
C ASN A 72 1.67 -9.54 -6.18
N ARG A 73 1.75 -10.47 -5.22
CA ARG A 73 2.01 -11.89 -5.44
C ARG A 73 0.86 -12.81 -5.03
N ARG A 74 -0.33 -12.25 -4.77
CA ARG A 74 -1.49 -12.99 -4.24
C ARG A 74 -1.93 -14.19 -5.09
N PHE A 75 -1.62 -14.18 -6.40
CA PHE A 75 -1.93 -15.29 -7.32
C PHE A 75 -0.77 -16.26 -7.55
N ARG A 76 0.41 -15.98 -7.00
CA ARG A 76 1.63 -16.78 -7.17
C ARG A 76 2.22 -17.18 -5.81
N LEU A 77 1.38 -17.79 -4.98
CA LEU A 77 1.73 -18.06 -3.59
C LEU A 77 2.95 -18.99 -3.45
N ARG A 78 3.06 -19.99 -4.33
CA ARG A 78 4.20 -20.93 -4.37
C ARG A 78 5.55 -20.23 -4.59
N GLU A 79 5.55 -19.11 -5.30
CA GLU A 79 6.77 -18.33 -5.57
C GLU A 79 7.13 -17.37 -4.43
N MET A 80 6.22 -17.12 -3.48
CA MET A 80 6.36 -16.03 -2.52
C MET A 80 7.55 -16.24 -1.58
N LEU A 81 7.70 -17.45 -1.05
CA LEU A 81 8.76 -17.80 -0.09
C LEU A 81 10.14 -17.93 -0.76
N PRO A 82 10.32 -18.67 -1.88
CA PRO A 82 11.62 -18.72 -2.56
C PRO A 82 12.16 -17.35 -2.97
N ARG A 83 11.26 -16.45 -3.43
CA ARG A 83 11.65 -15.09 -3.80
C ARG A 83 12.03 -14.23 -2.60
N LEU A 84 11.32 -14.39 -1.48
CA LEU A 84 11.66 -13.69 -0.25
C LEU A 84 13.05 -14.13 0.23
N ALA A 85 13.31 -15.44 0.29
CA ALA A 85 14.61 -15.98 0.64
C ALA A 85 15.72 -15.45 -0.28
N THR A 86 15.47 -15.45 -1.60
CA THR A 86 16.42 -14.89 -2.57
C THR A 86 16.68 -13.40 -2.33
N ALA A 87 15.65 -12.62 -2.00
CA ALA A 87 15.79 -11.19 -1.70
C ALA A 87 16.60 -10.96 -0.41
N MET A 88 16.37 -11.77 0.63
CA MET A 88 17.13 -11.72 1.88
C MET A 88 18.61 -12.06 1.66
N MET A 89 18.91 -13.06 0.83
CA MET A 89 20.31 -13.42 0.51
C MET A 89 21.04 -12.35 -0.30
N ARG A 90 20.29 -11.50 -1.02
CA ARG A 90 20.86 -10.43 -1.86
C ARG A 90 20.89 -9.06 -1.19
N CYS A 91 20.15 -8.86 -0.09
CA CYS A 91 20.12 -7.57 0.58
C CYS A 91 21.39 -7.38 1.41
N LYS A 92 21.81 -6.12 1.56
CA LYS A 92 22.89 -5.79 2.52
C LYS A 92 22.43 -6.16 3.94
N PRO A 93 23.32 -6.71 4.78
CA PRO A 93 23.01 -6.95 6.18
C PRO A 93 22.50 -5.67 6.85
N CYS A 94 21.41 -5.79 7.61
CA CYS A 94 20.81 -4.67 8.34
C CYS A 94 20.84 -4.97 9.84
N PRO A 95 21.56 -4.19 10.66
CA PRO A 95 21.61 -4.38 12.11
C PRO A 95 20.23 -4.20 12.74
N GLU A 96 19.92 -5.00 13.77
CA GLU A 96 18.67 -4.88 14.54
C GLU A 96 18.39 -3.46 15.09
N PRO A 97 19.39 -2.69 15.56
CA PRO A 97 19.16 -1.30 15.97
C PRO A 97 18.59 -0.40 14.87
N VAL A 98 18.97 -0.61 13.59
CA VAL A 98 18.39 0.11 12.44
C VAL A 98 16.96 -0.34 12.20
N LEU A 99 16.64 -1.59 12.55
CA LEU A 99 15.27 -2.08 12.52
C LEU A 99 14.43 -1.44 13.63
N HIS A 100 15.02 -1.07 14.76
CA HIS A 100 14.32 -0.52 15.92
C HIS A 100 14.43 1.00 16.07
N ALA A 101 15.07 1.69 15.13
CA ALA A 101 14.98 3.15 14.98
C ALA A 101 13.61 3.53 14.38
#